data_AF-A0A4Q2RU97-F1
#
_entry.id   AF-A0A4Q2RU97-F1
#
_cell.length_a   1.000
_cell.length_b   1.000
_cell.length_c   1.000
_cell.angle_alpha   90.00
_cell.angle_beta   90.00
_cell.angle_gamma   90.00
#
_symmetry.space_group_name_H-M   'P 1'
#
loop_
_entity.id
_entity.type
_entity.pdbx_description
1 polymer ?
#
loop_
_entity_poly.entity_id
_entity_poly.type
_entity_poly.pdbx_seq_one_letter_code
_entity_poly.pdbx_strand_id
1 'polypeptide(L)'
;MPVPAPGLPEVLDYLNSAGLPTSNEGAILTALDAETAAQLKAVKVPEDGYTADLVEALCRRVAHTLTIRPLALGLQVELSDTTGISTRVGGLDAEVRRLEAPYRRRPVA
;
A
#
# COMPACT_ATOMS: atom_id res chain seq x y z
N MET A 1 19.44 1.05 -6.31
CA MET A 1 19.25 1.35 -7.74
C MET A 1 17.87 1.96 -7.89
N PRO A 2 17.75 3.13 -8.53
CA PRO A 2 16.45 3.70 -8.86
C PRO A 2 15.81 2.90 -10.02
N VAL A 3 14.50 2.73 -9.95
CA VAL A 3 13.67 1.95 -10.88
C VAL A 3 12.44 2.77 -11.31
N PRO A 4 11.80 2.47 -12.44
CA PRO A 4 10.50 3.07 -12.75
C PRO A 4 9.47 2.75 -11.65
N ALA A 5 8.40 3.54 -11.59
CA ALA A 5 7.26 3.21 -10.73
C ALA A 5 6.73 1.82 -11.08
N PRO A 6 6.33 1.00 -10.09
CA PRO A 6 5.81 -0.34 -10.36
C PRO A 6 4.52 -0.22 -11.17
N GLY A 7 4.45 -0.99 -12.26
CA GLY A 7 3.25 -1.13 -13.06
C GLY A 7 2.36 -2.26 -12.55
N LEU A 8 1.32 -2.53 -13.32
CA LEU A 8 0.42 -3.66 -13.05
C LEU A 8 1.14 -5.02 -12.93
N PRO A 9 2.15 -5.36 -13.77
CA PRO A 9 2.85 -6.64 -13.65
C PRO A 9 3.57 -6.81 -12.31
N GLU A 10 4.29 -5.78 -11.86
CA GLU A 10 5.05 -5.83 -10.61
C GLU A 10 4.13 -5.94 -9.39
N VAL A 11 2.98 -5.27 -9.43
CA VAL A 11 1.96 -5.36 -8.37
C VAL A 11 1.31 -6.73 -8.37
N LEU A 12 1.00 -7.30 -9.54
CA LEU A 12 0.44 -8.66 -9.64
C LEU A 12 1.41 -9.71 -9.07
N ASP A 13 2.69 -9.62 -9.43
CA ASP A 13 3.73 -10.50 -8.89
C ASP A 13 3.82 -10.38 -7.36
N TYR A 14 3.78 -9.15 -6.83
CA TYR A 14 3.76 -8.91 -5.40
C TYR A 14 2.54 -9.57 -4.73
N LEU A 15 1.33 -9.34 -5.24
CA LEU A 15 0.09 -9.90 -4.67
C LEU A 15 0.09 -11.44 -4.71
N ASN A 16 0.57 -12.03 -5.81
CA ASN A 16 0.72 -13.47 -5.95
C ASN A 16 1.72 -14.03 -4.93
N SER A 17 2.87 -13.37 -4.75
CA SER A 17 3.89 -13.78 -3.76
C SER A 17 3.38 -13.66 -2.32
N ALA A 18 2.48 -12.71 -2.06
CA ALA A 18 1.84 -12.47 -0.77
C ALA A 18 0.61 -13.37 -0.52
N GLY A 19 0.20 -14.20 -1.49
CA GLY A 19 -0.99 -15.06 -1.39
C GLY A 19 -2.31 -14.30 -1.38
N LEU A 20 -2.35 -13.07 -1.93
CA LEU A 20 -3.54 -12.24 -1.98
C LEU A 20 -4.38 -12.51 -3.24
N PRO A 21 -5.71 -12.40 -3.18
CA PRO A 21 -6.57 -12.69 -4.33
C PRO A 21 -6.36 -11.67 -5.47
N THR A 22 -6.08 -12.17 -6.67
CA THR A 22 -5.77 -11.39 -7.88
C THR A 22 -6.89 -11.35 -8.92
N SER A 23 -8.10 -11.75 -8.56
CA SER A 23 -9.18 -12.11 -9.50
C SER A 23 -9.75 -10.97 -10.37
N ASN A 24 -9.35 -9.71 -10.16
CA ASN A 24 -9.85 -8.57 -10.94
C ASN A 24 -8.75 -7.52 -11.19
N GLU A 25 -8.10 -7.62 -12.35
CA GLU A 25 -7.06 -6.68 -12.81
C GLU A 25 -7.56 -5.22 -12.84
N GLY A 26 -8.81 -4.97 -13.23
CA GLY A 26 -9.37 -3.61 -13.25
C GLY A 26 -9.46 -2.99 -11.85
N ALA A 27 -9.79 -3.79 -10.84
CA ALA A 27 -9.78 -3.34 -9.44
C ALA A 27 -8.36 -3.06 -8.94
N ILE A 28 -7.38 -3.88 -9.36
CA ILE A 28 -5.96 -3.71 -9.03
C ILE A 28 -5.41 -2.44 -9.68
N LEU A 29 -5.70 -2.20 -10.96
CA LEU A 29 -5.27 -0.99 -11.67
C LEU A 29 -5.85 0.27 -11.03
N THR A 30 -7.15 0.26 -10.71
CA THR A 30 -7.80 1.38 -10.02
C THR A 30 -7.14 1.67 -8.66
N ALA A 31 -6.79 0.62 -7.90
CA ALA A 31 -6.11 0.76 -6.63
C ALA A 31 -4.67 1.28 -6.81
N LEU A 32 -3.94 0.76 -7.81
CA LEU A 32 -2.59 1.21 -8.14
C LEU A 32 -2.56 2.69 -8.50
N ASP A 33 -3.46 3.16 -9.35
CA ASP A 33 -3.53 4.57 -9.74
C ASP A 33 -3.82 5.48 -8.53
N ALA A 34 -4.79 5.08 -7.70
CA ALA A 34 -5.16 5.83 -6.50
C ALA A 34 -4.01 5.90 -5.48
N GLU A 35 -3.35 4.76 -5.22
CA GLU A 35 -2.27 4.70 -4.24
C GLU A 35 -0.98 5.35 -4.74
N THR A 36 -0.72 5.31 -6.06
CA THR A 36 0.39 6.05 -6.69
C THR A 36 0.19 7.55 -6.49
N ALA A 37 -1.00 8.06 -6.81
CA ALA A 37 -1.32 9.48 -6.62
C ALA A 37 -1.24 9.90 -5.15
N ALA A 38 -1.67 9.03 -4.22
CA ALA A 38 -1.59 9.30 -2.79
C ALA A 38 -0.13 9.29 -2.28
N GLN A 39 0.69 8.33 -2.73
CA GLN A 39 2.10 8.27 -2.36
C GLN A 39 2.86 9.49 -2.86
N LEU A 40 2.65 9.90 -4.11
CA LEU A 40 3.29 11.10 -4.71
C LEU A 40 2.96 12.41 -3.96
N LYS A 41 1.80 12.49 -3.29
CA LYS A 41 1.46 13.61 -2.41
C LYS A 41 2.23 13.57 -1.09
N ALA A 42 2.47 12.38 -0.54
CA ALA A 42 3.10 12.19 0.76
C ALA A 42 4.64 12.24 0.71
N VAL A 43 5.23 11.72 -0.37
CA VAL A 43 6.69 11.56 -0.49
C VAL A 43 7.28 12.38 -1.65
N LYS A 44 8.57 12.67 -1.56
CA LYS A 44 9.38 13.17 -2.66
C LYS A 44 10.09 11.98 -3.30
N VAL A 45 9.67 11.61 -4.51
CA VAL A 45 10.37 10.61 -5.32
C VAL A 45 11.68 11.25 -5.82
N PRO A 46 12.84 10.57 -5.71
CA PRO A 46 14.08 11.02 -6.31
C PRO A 46 13.94 11.27 -7.82
N GLU A 47 14.72 12.21 -8.37
CA GLU A 47 14.69 12.51 -9.81
C GLU A 47 15.08 11.31 -10.67
N ASP A 48 15.97 10.45 -10.14
CA ASP A 48 16.43 9.24 -10.82
C ASP A 48 15.37 8.12 -10.86
N GLY A 49 14.26 8.25 -10.11
CA GLY A 49 13.15 7.29 -10.08
C GLY A 49 12.78 6.78 -8.69
N TYR A 50 11.91 5.77 -8.65
CA TYR A 50 11.49 5.09 -7.43
C TYR A 50 12.64 4.30 -6.83
N THR A 51 12.79 4.37 -5.50
CA THR A 51 13.69 3.45 -4.80
C THR A 51 12.98 2.15 -4.47
N ALA A 52 13.73 1.09 -4.19
CA ALA A 52 13.16 -0.20 -3.78
C ALA A 52 12.20 -0.05 -2.58
N ASP A 53 12.53 0.84 -1.64
CA ASP A 53 11.66 1.14 -0.48
C ASP A 53 10.32 1.76 -0.89
N LEU A 54 10.34 2.69 -1.85
CA LEU A 54 9.12 3.33 -2.36
C LEU A 54 8.27 2.36 -3.18
N VAL A 55 8.90 1.44 -3.92
CA VAL A 55 8.21 0.36 -4.64
C VAL A 55 7.50 -0.57 -3.65
N GLU A 56 8.22 -1.09 -2.65
CA GLU A 56 7.66 -1.97 -1.63
C GLU A 56 6.51 -1.27 -0.87
N ALA A 57 6.68 0.00 -0.53
CA ALA A 57 5.63 0.78 0.11
C ALA A 57 4.37 0.92 -0.77
N LEU A 58 4.53 1.12 -2.09
CA LEU A 58 3.39 1.23 -3.01
C LEU A 58 2.65 -0.10 -3.15
N CYS A 59 3.38 -1.21 -3.32
CA CYS A 59 2.79 -2.55 -3.38
C CYS A 59 2.00 -2.88 -2.10
N ARG A 60 2.54 -2.55 -0.92
CA ARG A 60 1.86 -2.70 0.37
C ARG A 60 0.60 -1.86 0.48
N ARG A 61 0.63 -0.60 0.02
CA ARG A 61 -0.54 0.28 -0.02
C ARG A 61 -1.65 -0.34 -0.88
N VAL A 62 -1.31 -0.85 -2.07
CA VAL A 62 -2.28 -1.50 -2.97
C VAL A 62 -2.86 -2.77 -2.33
N ALA A 63 -2.01 -3.64 -1.79
CA ALA A 63 -2.43 -4.85 -1.09
C ALA A 63 -3.39 -4.53 0.08
N HIS A 64 -3.03 -3.54 0.90
CA HIS A 64 -3.88 -3.07 1.99
C HIS A 64 -5.23 -2.54 1.46
N THR A 65 -5.22 -1.67 0.45
CA THR A 65 -6.44 -1.12 -0.13
C THR A 65 -7.35 -2.21 -0.71
N LEU A 66 -6.80 -3.22 -1.37
CA LEU A 66 -7.57 -4.35 -1.91
C LEU A 66 -8.15 -5.25 -0.80
N THR A 67 -7.43 -5.46 0.30
CA THR A 67 -7.90 -6.28 1.43
C THR A 67 -9.01 -5.60 2.23
N ILE A 68 -8.98 -4.27 2.37
CA ILE A 68 -10.02 -3.52 3.11
C ILE A 68 -11.25 -3.23 2.27
N ARG A 69 -11.13 -3.11 0.95
CA ARG A 69 -12.23 -2.73 0.04
C ARG A 69 -13.48 -3.62 0.12
N PRO A 70 -13.39 -4.95 0.30
CA PRO A 70 -14.58 -5.80 0.48
C PRO A 70 -15.22 -5.70 1.87
N LEU A 71 -14.57 -5.07 2.85
CA LEU A 71 -15.14 -4.87 4.17
C LEU A 71 -16.22 -3.79 4.10
N ALA A 72 -17.40 -4.08 4.65
CA ALA A 72 -18.48 -3.10 4.71
C ALA A 72 -18.01 -1.86 5.50
N LEU A 73 -18.30 -0.67 4.96
CA LEU A 73 -18.05 0.60 5.65
C LEU A 73 -18.82 0.57 6.99
N GLY A 74 -18.11 0.53 8.11
CA GLY A 74 -18.70 0.44 9.45
C GLY A 74 -18.63 -0.95 10.11
N LEU A 75 -18.08 -1.98 9.46
CA LEU A 75 -17.75 -3.23 10.13
C LEU A 75 -16.43 -3.06 10.91
N GLN A 76 -16.53 -2.72 12.20
CA GLN A 76 -15.45 -2.98 13.15
C GLN A 76 -15.44 -4.49 13.39
N VAL A 77 -14.45 -5.17 12.82
CA VAL A 77 -14.20 -6.58 13.15
C VAL A 77 -13.63 -6.62 14.56
N GLU A 78 -14.51 -6.68 15.57
CA GLU A 78 -14.13 -7.17 16.89
C GLU A 78 -13.87 -8.68 16.77
N LEU A 79 -12.62 -9.06 16.54
CA LEU A 79 -12.16 -10.43 16.79
C LEU A 79 -11.92 -10.58 18.30
N SER A 80 -12.98 -10.85 19.06
CA SER A 80 -12.91 -11.47 20.39
C SER A 80 -13.66 -12.81 20.28
N ASP A 81 -13.18 -13.97 20.71
CA ASP A 81 -12.22 -14.32 21.75
C ASP A 81 -11.46 -15.59 21.33
N THR A 82 -10.12 -15.60 21.38
CA THR A 82 -9.20 -16.73 21.71
C THR A 82 -7.79 -16.59 21.12
N THR A 83 -7.54 -15.66 20.21
CA THR A 83 -6.18 -15.30 19.80
C THR A 83 -6.17 -13.84 19.41
N GLY A 84 -5.70 -12.99 20.33
CA GLY A 84 -5.68 -11.54 20.17
C GLY A 84 -4.76 -11.10 19.03
N ILE A 85 -5.28 -11.16 17.80
CA ILE A 85 -4.71 -10.45 16.66
C ILE A 85 -5.47 -9.13 16.60
N SER A 86 -4.91 -8.10 17.24
CA SER A 86 -5.40 -6.74 17.07
C SER A 86 -5.11 -6.30 15.63
N THR A 87 -6.01 -6.57 14.69
CA THR A 87 -5.98 -5.93 13.37
C THR A 87 -6.41 -4.48 13.58
N ARG A 88 -5.44 -3.56 13.65
CA ARG A 88 -5.73 -2.12 13.66
C ARG A 88 -6.39 -1.75 12.33
N VAL A 89 -7.72 -1.72 12.32
CA VAL A 89 -8.50 -1.14 11.22
C VAL A 89 -8.43 0.37 11.40
N GLY A 90 -7.40 0.98 10.82
CA GLY A 90 -7.27 2.42 10.79
C GLY A 90 -5.84 2.92 11.03
N GLY A 91 -5.29 3.52 9.97
CA GLY A 91 -4.25 4.53 10.11
C GLY A 91 -2.83 4.00 9.96
N LEU A 92 -2.43 3.79 8.70
CA LEU A 92 -1.06 3.73 8.17
C LEU A 92 -0.25 2.53 8.68
N ASP A 93 -0.20 1.48 7.84
CA ASP A 93 0.78 0.40 7.88
C ASP A 93 2.14 0.93 8.36
N ALA A 94 2.61 0.40 9.50
CA ALA A 94 3.84 0.87 10.15
C ALA A 94 5.06 0.67 9.24
N GLU A 95 5.04 -0.33 8.38
CA GLU A 95 6.11 -0.61 7.44
C GLU A 95 6.08 0.37 6.27
N VAL A 96 4.89 0.69 5.73
CA VAL A 96 4.76 1.79 4.76
C VAL A 96 5.29 3.08 5.34
N ARG A 97 5.01 3.39 6.62
CA ARG A 97 5.59 4.57 7.28
C ARG A 97 7.12 4.49 7.36
N ARG A 98 7.68 3.33 7.73
CA ARG A 98 9.13 3.12 7.85
C ARG A 98 9.83 3.32 6.50
N LEU A 99 9.28 2.74 5.43
CA LEU A 99 9.80 2.79 4.08
C LEU A 99 9.67 4.20 3.46
N GLU A 100 8.55 4.89 3.70
CA GLU A 100 8.33 6.25 3.20
C GLU A 100 9.04 7.33 4.03
N ALA A 101 9.40 7.06 5.30
CA ALA A 101 9.94 8.07 6.21
C ALA A 101 11.12 8.87 5.66
N PRO A 102 12.12 8.27 4.97
CA PRO A 102 13.23 9.02 4.39
C PRO A 102 12.81 10.00 3.29
N TYR A 103 11.66 9.76 2.67
CA TYR A 103 11.16 10.49 1.51
C TYR A 103 10.00 11.43 1.85
N ARG A 104 9.47 11.41 3.08
CA ARG A 104 8.30 12.20 3.46
C ARG A 104 8.54 13.69 3.30
N ARG A 105 7.60 14.36 2.65
CA ARG A 105 7.56 15.82 2.59
C ARG A 105 7.25 16.35 3.98
N ARG A 106 8.07 17.29 4.47
CA ARG A 106 7.75 17.99 5.73
C ARG A 106 6.59 18.94 5.46
N PRO A 107 5.49 18.88 6.21
CA PRO A 107 4.50 19.95 6.16
C PRO A 107 5.19 21.23 6.61
N VAL A 108 5.14 22.26 5.76
CA VAL A 108 5.53 23.61 6.16
C VAL A 108 4.35 24.13 6.99
N ALA A 109 4.62 24.38 8.27
CA ALA A 109 3.65 24.94 9.21
C ALA A 109 3.45 26.44 8.97
#